data_AF-O51815-F1
#
_entry.id   AF-O51815-F1
#
_cell.length_a   1.000
_cell.length_b   1.000
_cell.length_c   1.000
_cell.angle_alpha   90.00
_cell.angle_beta   90.00
_cell.angle_gamma   90.00
#
_symmetry.space_group_name_H-M   'P 1'
#
loop_
_entity.id
_entity.type
_entity.pdbx_description
1 polymer ?
#
loop_
_entity_poly.entity_id
_entity_poly.type
_entity_poly.pdbx_seq_one_letter_code
_entity_poly.pdbx_strand_id
1 'polypeptide(L)'
;LYSFLQNGTFVLLSLRQEADDHIEVKGLRTVTASLAEPNEKLRNVHTILIRPDGHVAWAVDASAPDCSEVIQKGISRWFSVTSRV
;
A
#
# COMPACT_ATOMS: atom_id res chain seq x y z
N LEU A 1 3.42 8.11 -9.41
CA LEU A 1 3.82 7.64 -8.07
C LEU A 1 4.38 8.77 -7.20
N TYR A 2 5.47 9.44 -7.60
CA TYR A 2 6.12 10.47 -6.76
C TYR A 2 5.22 11.66 -6.36
N SER A 3 4.27 12.05 -7.21
CA SER A 3 3.28 13.08 -6.85
C SER A 3 2.37 12.70 -5.68
N PHE A 4 2.20 11.41 -5.39
CA PHE A 4 1.39 10.91 -4.27
C PHE A 4 2.14 10.92 -2.94
N LEU A 5 3.47 11.00 -2.98
CA LEU A 5 4.35 11.02 -1.80
C LEU A 5 4.64 12.44 -1.30
N GLN A 6 4.22 13.45 -2.07
CA GLN A 6 4.32 14.85 -1.68
C GLN A 6 3.53 15.04 -0.37
N ASN A 7 4.11 15.78 0.58
CA ASN A 7 3.55 16.06 1.91
C ASN A 7 3.73 14.98 2.99
N GLY A 8 4.74 14.11 2.88
CA GLY A 8 5.07 13.22 3.99
C GLY A 8 4.05 12.08 4.21
N THR A 9 3.27 11.76 3.18
CA THR A 9 2.14 10.81 3.25
C THR A 9 2.57 9.42 2.78
N PHE A 10 2.09 8.37 3.44
CA PHE A 10 2.25 7.00 2.96
C PHE A 10 1.31 6.72 1.79
N VAL A 11 1.71 5.84 0.88
CA VAL A 11 0.86 5.42 -0.24
C VAL A 11 0.57 3.93 -0.13
N LEU A 12 -0.72 3.57 -0.12
CA LEU A 12 -1.19 2.21 -0.27
C LEU A 12 -1.52 1.97 -1.74
N LEU A 13 -0.61 1.29 -2.46
CA LEU A 13 -0.75 1.01 -3.89
C LEU A 13 -1.42 -0.36 -4.07
N SER A 14 -2.65 -0.39 -4.55
CA SER A 14 -3.34 -1.63 -4.96
C SER A 14 -3.08 -1.93 -6.43
N LEU A 15 -2.63 -3.13 -6.74
CA LEU A 15 -2.38 -3.63 -8.11
C LEU A 15 -3.52 -4.51 -8.64
N ARG A 16 -4.52 -4.80 -7.80
CA ARG A 16 -5.72 -5.54 -8.14
C ARG A 16 -6.89 -4.55 -8.15
N GLN A 17 -7.66 -4.53 -9.24
CA GLN A 17 -8.94 -3.83 -9.28
C GLN A 17 -9.95 -4.65 -8.48
N GLU A 18 -9.91 -4.51 -7.17
CA GLU A 18 -11.02 -4.91 -6.30
C GLU A 18 -11.87 -3.69 -5.95
N ALA A 19 -13.10 -3.93 -5.50
CA ALA A 19 -14.00 -2.86 -5.07
C ALA A 19 -13.29 -2.00 -4.04
N ASP A 20 -13.36 -0.68 -4.24
CA ASP A 20 -12.57 0.33 -3.56
C ASP A 20 -12.95 0.40 -2.07
N ASP A 21 -12.37 -0.48 -1.26
CA ASP A 21 -12.37 -0.32 0.19
C ASP A 21 -11.40 0.82 0.51
N HIS A 22 -11.92 2.04 0.39
CA HIS A 22 -11.22 3.25 0.77
C HIS A 22 -10.94 3.21 2.28
N ILE A 23 -9.74 2.76 2.64
CA ILE A 23 -9.23 2.87 4.01
C ILE A 23 -8.87 4.34 4.26
N GLU A 24 -9.76 5.08 4.91
CA GLU A 24 -9.49 6.45 5.34
C GLU A 24 -8.66 6.47 6.62
N VAL A 25 -7.34 6.60 6.45
CA VAL A 25 -6.40 6.81 7.56
C VAL A 25 -5.64 8.11 7.32
N LYS A 26 -5.60 9.00 8.33
CA LYS A 26 -4.87 10.27 8.24
C LYS A 26 -3.39 9.99 7.95
N GLY A 27 -2.86 10.58 6.89
CA GLY A 27 -1.47 10.36 6.46
C GLY A 27 -1.26 9.11 5.59
N LEU A 28 -2.35 8.42 5.20
CA LEU A 28 -2.37 7.36 4.21
C LEU A 28 -3.16 7.80 2.98
N ARG A 29 -2.61 7.55 1.80
CA ARG A 29 -3.29 7.75 0.52
C ARG A 29 -3.41 6.43 -0.22
N THR A 30 -4.63 5.99 -0.49
CA THR A 30 -4.89 4.79 -1.30
C THR A 30 -4.86 5.15 -2.79
N VAL A 31 -4.16 4.33 -3.58
CA VAL A 31 -4.01 4.49 -5.03
C VAL A 31 -4.20 3.13 -5.67
N THR A 32 -5.21 2.99 -6.52
CA THR A 32 -5.39 1.81 -7.37
C THR A 32 -4.67 2.06 -8.69
N ALA A 33 -3.86 1.09 -9.13
CA ALA A 33 -3.10 1.18 -10.36
C ALA A 33 -3.04 -0.18 -11.07
N SER A 34 -2.85 -0.13 -12.39
CA SER A 34 -2.46 -1.29 -13.18
C SER A 34 -1.00 -1.18 -13.61
N LEU A 35 -0.37 -2.33 -13.84
CA LEU A 35 0.96 -2.39 -14.44
C LEU A 35 0.82 -2.10 -15.95
N ALA A 36 1.56 -1.10 -16.43
CA ALA A 36 1.61 -0.77 -17.86
C ALA A 36 2.30 -1.89 -18.66
N GLU A 37 3.28 -2.55 -18.06
CA GLU A 37 4.01 -3.68 -18.63
C GLU A 37 4.10 -4.82 -17.61
N PRO A 38 4.12 -6.10 -18.05
CA PRO A 38 4.29 -7.23 -17.16
C PRO A 38 5.60 -7.12 -16.36
N ASN A 39 5.51 -7.26 -15.04
CA ASN A 39 6.67 -7.28 -14.16
C ASN A 39 6.62 -8.52 -13.29
N GLU A 40 7.53 -9.48 -13.51
CA GLU A 40 7.57 -10.75 -12.79
C GLU A 40 7.66 -10.58 -11.28
N LYS A 41 8.36 -9.54 -10.81
CA LYS A 41 8.51 -9.24 -9.38
C LYS A 41 7.21 -8.78 -8.73
N LEU A 42 6.28 -8.26 -9.51
CA LEU A 42 4.99 -7.72 -9.05
C LEU A 42 3.81 -8.62 -9.44
N ARG A 43 4.06 -9.73 -10.14
CA ARG A 43 3.01 -10.60 -10.71
C ARG A 43 2.02 -11.13 -9.66
N ASN A 44 2.54 -11.48 -8.48
CA ASN A 44 1.74 -12.00 -7.37
C ASN A 44 1.57 -10.96 -6.25
N VAL A 45 1.82 -9.68 -6.50
CA VAL A 45 1.63 -8.65 -5.47
C VAL A 45 0.21 -8.10 -5.56
N HIS A 46 -0.50 -8.12 -4.44
CA HIS A 46 -1.83 -7.53 -4.32
C HIS A 46 -1.75 -6.03 -4.01
N THR A 47 -1.00 -5.69 -2.95
CA THR A 47 -0.90 -4.32 -2.44
C THR A 47 0.51 -4.04 -1.94
N ILE A 48 0.96 -2.80 -2.04
CA ILE A 48 2.26 -2.32 -1.57
C ILE A 48 2.04 -1.10 -0.68
N LEU A 49 2.66 -1.07 0.50
CA LEU A 49 2.78 0.17 1.27
C LEU A 49 4.11 0.84 0.98
N ILE A 50 4.05 2.09 0.57
CA ILE A 50 5.18 2.92 0.23
C ILE A 50 5.28 4.04 1.26
N ARG A 51 6.48 4.20 1.83
CA ARG A 51 6.81 5.26 2.79
C ARG A 51 6.93 6.61 2.10
N PRO A 52 6.82 7.72 2.85
CA PRO A 52 7.00 9.06 2.28
C PRO A 52 8.36 9.31 1.61
N ASP A 53 9.40 8.56 2.00
CA ASP A 53 10.74 8.59 1.38
C ASP A 53 10.85 7.79 0.07
N GLY A 54 9.75 7.19 -0.40
CA GLY A 54 9.69 6.41 -1.63
C GLY A 54 10.08 4.94 -1.50
N HIS A 55 10.46 4.47 -0.32
CA HIS A 55 10.80 3.05 -0.12
C HIS A 55 9.56 2.20 0.18
N VAL A 56 9.61 0.96 -0.27
CA VAL A 56 8.59 -0.05 0.09
C VAL A 56 8.77 -0.41 1.57
N ALA A 57 7.74 -0.17 2.38
CA ALA A 57 7.69 -0.61 3.76
C ALA A 57 7.34 -2.09 3.85
N TRP A 58 6.35 -2.53 3.08
CA TRP A 58 5.90 -3.92 3.01
C TRP A 58 4.99 -4.15 1.78
N ALA A 59 4.75 -5.42 1.42
CA ALA A 59 3.87 -5.83 0.32
C ALA A 59 3.06 -7.08 0.69
N VAL A 60 1.85 -7.19 0.11
CA VAL A 60 0.93 -8.34 0.26
C VAL A 60 1.08 -9.26 -0.95
N ASP A 61 1.21 -10.56 -0.71
CA ASP A 61 1.04 -11.56 -1.76
C ASP A 61 -0.45 -11.78 -2.05
N ALA A 62 -0.83 -11.79 -3.33
CA ALA A 62 -2.19 -12.02 -3.79
C ALA A 62 -2.69 -13.46 -3.53
N SER A 63 -1.81 -14.40 -3.17
CA SER A 63 -2.20 -15.73 -2.71
C SER A 63 -2.50 -15.79 -1.22
N ALA A 64 -2.40 -14.66 -0.49
CA ALA A 64 -2.75 -14.64 0.94
C ALA A 64 -4.26 -14.90 1.13
N PRO A 65 -4.64 -15.79 2.06
CA PRO A 65 -6.03 -16.23 2.23
C PRO A 65 -6.98 -15.12 2.71
N ASP A 66 -6.45 -14.10 3.41
CA ASP A 66 -7.19 -12.91 3.83
C ASP A 66 -6.33 -11.66 3.60
N CYS A 67 -6.34 -11.17 2.36
CA CYS A 67 -5.57 -9.99 1.98
C CYS A 67 -5.99 -8.76 2.80
N SER A 68 -7.28 -8.62 3.14
CA SER A 68 -7.80 -7.47 3.89
C SER A 68 -7.22 -7.41 5.31
N GLU A 69 -7.24 -8.54 6.04
CA GLU A 69 -6.68 -8.60 7.39
C GLU A 69 -5.16 -8.34 7.38
N VAL A 70 -4.45 -8.89 6.39
CA VAL A 70 -3.01 -8.66 6.23
C VAL A 70 -2.71 -7.18 5.95
N ILE A 71 -3.54 -6.51 5.14
CA ILE A 71 -3.46 -5.06 4.87
C ILE A 71 -3.67 -4.25 6.13
N GLN A 72 -4.74 -4.53 6.89
CA GLN A 72 -5.04 -3.80 8.12
C GLN A 72 -3.93 -3.95 9.17
N LYS A 73 -3.40 -5.17 9.34
CA LYS A 73 -2.26 -5.45 10.23
C LYS A 73 -1.00 -4.72 9.77
N GLY A 74 -0.73 -4.70 8.46
CA GLY A 74 0.41 -4.01 7.88
C GLY A 74 0.36 -2.50 8.07
N ILE A 75 -0.80 -1.87 7.80
CA ILE A 75 -1.02 -0.44 8.05
C ILE A 75 -0.84 -0.12 9.53
N SER A 76 -1.52 -0.86 10.41
CA SER A 76 -1.46 -0.63 11.87
C SER A 76 -0.03 -0.66 12.41
N ARG A 77 0.78 -1.61 11.94
CA ARG A 77 2.19 -1.74 12.35
C ARG A 77 3.03 -0.51 12.01
N TRP A 78 2.82 0.08 10.83
CA TRP A 78 3.64 1.22 10.37
C TRP A 78 3.13 2.56 10.89
N PHE A 79 1.81 2.74 11.01
CA PHE A 79 1.21 3.98 11.53
C PHE A 79 1.29 4.11 13.05
N SER A 80 1.31 3.00 13.80
CA SER A 80 1.52 3.03 15.25
C SER A 80 2.93 3.53 15.63
N VAL A 81 3.93 3.27 14.77
CA VAL A 81 5.31 3.71 14.98
C VAL A 81 5.49 5.21 14.72
N THR A 82 4.74 5.79 13.77
CA THR A 82 4.90 7.20 13.36
C THR A 82 4.14 8.21 14.21
N SER A 83 3.26 7.77 15.12
CA SER A 83 2.54 8.68 16.04
C SER A 83 3.36 9.13 17.26
N ARG A 84 4.63 8.70 17.37
CA ARG A 84 5.56 9.12 18.42
C ARG A 84 6.61 10.07 17.86
N VAL A 85 6.21 11.28 17.48
CA VAL A 85 7.13 12.41 17.28
C VAL A 85 6.50 13.66 17.85
#